data_AF-A0A1G7X082-F1
#
_entry.id   AF-A0A1G7X082-F1
#
_cell.length_a   1.000
_cell.length_b   1.000
_cell.length_c   1.000
_cell.angle_alpha   90.00
_cell.angle_beta   90.00
_cell.angle_gamma   90.00
#
_symmetry.space_group_name_H-M   'P 1'
#
loop_
_entity.id
_entity.type
_entity.pdbx_description
1 polymer ?
#
loop_
_entity_poly.entity_id
_entity_poly.type
_entity_poly.pdbx_seq_one_letter_code
_entity_poly.pdbx_strand_id
1 'polypeptide(L)'
;MQALAHKACKVLLFLTLLILAVLFLHTYPYPMPAEQLEYWFHAASCLGIANPEDLYFPTMWVIDLIAATVAYRVIIKLCSKSPTPAPRLPADN
;
A
#
# COMPACT_ATOMS: atom_id res chain seq x y z
N MET A 1 -14.47 12.09 -21.39
CA MET A 1 -13.46 11.01 -21.51
C MET A 1 -12.21 11.26 -20.66
N GLN A 2 -11.56 12.43 -20.75
CA GLN A 2 -10.31 12.72 -20.03
C GLN A 2 -10.41 12.59 -18.48
N ALA A 3 -11.50 13.06 -17.88
CA ALA A 3 -11.72 12.92 -16.43
C ALA A 3 -11.87 11.46 -15.98
N LEU A 4 -12.47 10.61 -16.84
CA LEU A 4 -12.62 9.18 -16.56
C LEU A 4 -11.27 8.46 -16.69
N ALA A 5 -10.49 8.78 -17.73
CA ALA A 5 -9.16 8.24 -17.93
C ALA A 5 -8.22 8.61 -16.77
N HIS A 6 -8.29 9.84 -16.26
CA HIS A 6 -7.48 10.28 -15.13
C HIS A 6 -7.87 9.57 -13.82
N LYS A 7 -9.18 9.32 -13.60
CA LYS A 7 -9.66 8.52 -12.47
C LYS A 7 -9.24 7.05 -12.59
N ALA A 8 -9.37 6.46 -13.79
CA ALA A 8 -8.97 5.08 -14.06
C ALA A 8 -7.46 4.87 -13.84
N CYS A 9 -6.62 5.81 -14.31
CA CYS A 9 -5.18 5.79 -14.07
C CYS A 9 -4.84 5.81 -12.57
N LYS A 10 -5.52 6.66 -11.79
CA LYS A 10 -5.34 6.70 -10.32
C LYS A 10 -5.73 5.39 -9.65
N VAL A 11 -6.85 4.78 -10.06
CA VAL A 11 -7.30 3.49 -9.52
C VAL A 11 -6.31 2.39 -9.89
N LEU A 12 -5.88 2.33 -11.15
CA LEU A 12 -4.90 1.35 -11.61
C LEU A 12 -3.59 1.47 -10.84
N LEU A 13 -3.09 2.69 -10.64
CA LEU A 13 -1.89 2.95 -9.84
C LEU A 13 -2.06 2.45 -8.40
N PHE A 14 -3.19 2.74 -7.76
CA PHE A 14 -3.48 2.20 -6.42
C PHE A 14 -3.53 0.66 -6.40
N LEU A 15 -4.19 0.04 -7.38
CA LEU A 15 -4.26 -1.42 -7.49
C LEU A 15 -2.88 -2.05 -7.69
N THR A 16 -2.04 -1.46 -8.54
CA THR A 16 -0.66 -1.94 -8.73
C THR A 16 0.15 -1.86 -7.45
N LEU A 17 0.00 -0.77 -6.68
CA LEU A 17 0.65 -0.61 -5.37
C LEU A 17 0.12 -1.60 -4.34
N LEU A 18 -1.17 -1.91 -4.36
CA LEU A 18 -1.78 -2.90 -3.47
C LEU A 18 -1.27 -4.31 -3.78
N ILE A 19 -1.22 -4.68 -5.06
CA ILE A 19 -0.63 -5.96 -5.49
C ILE A 19 0.85 -6.03 -5.09
N LEU A 20 1.57 -4.92 -5.25
CA LEU A 20 2.98 -4.84 -4.83
C LEU A 20 3.13 -4.97 -3.31
N ALA A 21 2.24 -4.35 -2.53
CA ALA A 21 2.22 -4.47 -1.08
C ALA A 21 2.02 -5.92 -0.67
N VAL A 22 1.04 -6.63 -1.25
CA VAL A 22 0.87 -8.07 -1.03
C VAL A 22 2.17 -8.81 -1.40
N LEU A 23 2.71 -8.62 -2.60
CA LEU A 23 3.90 -9.36 -3.05
C LEU A 23 5.15 -9.13 -2.18
N PHE A 24 5.33 -7.94 -1.63
CA PHE A 24 6.54 -7.58 -0.87
C PHE A 24 6.36 -7.70 0.65
N LEU A 25 5.17 -7.45 1.20
CA LEU A 25 4.88 -7.54 2.63
C LEU A 25 4.42 -8.94 3.03
N HIS A 26 3.69 -9.66 2.16
CA HIS A 26 3.38 -11.08 2.35
C HIS A 26 4.53 -12.02 1.92
N THR A 27 5.78 -11.52 1.84
CA THR A 27 6.95 -12.39 1.58
C THR A 27 7.34 -13.16 2.83
N TYR A 28 6.44 -14.03 3.24
CA TYR A 28 6.63 -14.85 4.41
C TYR A 28 7.07 -16.26 3.97
N PRO A 29 8.13 -16.85 4.56
CA PRO A 29 8.49 -18.23 4.27
C PRO A 29 7.30 -19.13 4.62
N TYR A 30 6.81 -19.87 3.62
CA TYR A 30 5.83 -20.92 3.81
C TYR A 30 6.55 -22.27 3.81
N PRO A 31 6.40 -23.11 4.85
CA PRO A 31 5.52 -22.93 6.01
C PRO A 31 6.04 -21.92 7.03
N MET A 32 5.13 -21.40 7.85
CA MET A 32 5.42 -20.40 8.87
C MET A 32 6.47 -20.86 9.89
N PRO A 33 7.63 -20.16 10.04
CA PRO A 33 8.49 -20.29 11.20
C PRO A 33 7.73 -20.40 12.52
N ALA A 34 8.12 -21.38 13.34
CA ALA A 34 7.44 -21.70 14.59
C ALA A 34 7.39 -20.51 15.56
N GLU A 35 8.44 -19.69 15.60
CA GLU A 35 8.52 -18.50 16.45
C GLU A 35 7.45 -17.44 16.10
N GLN A 36 7.18 -17.25 14.82
CA GLN A 36 6.15 -16.32 14.36
C GLN A 36 4.76 -16.91 14.50
N LEU A 37 4.62 -18.23 14.30
CA LEU A 37 3.37 -18.93 14.56
C LEU A 37 2.98 -18.81 16.05
N GLU A 38 3.94 -18.97 16.97
CA GLU A 38 3.73 -18.80 18.41
C GLU A 38 3.25 -17.39 18.77
N TYR A 39 3.85 -16.36 18.16
CA TYR A 39 3.39 -14.98 18.33
C TYR A 39 1.92 -14.81 17.93
N TRP A 40 1.53 -15.34 16.76
CA TRP A 40 0.14 -15.26 16.30
C TRP A 40 -0.82 -16.09 17.17
N PHE A 41 -0.37 -17.25 17.67
CA PHE A 41 -1.15 -18.03 18.64
C PHE A 41 -1.37 -17.28 19.95
N HIS A 42 -0.34 -16.63 20.48
CA HIS A 42 -0.46 -15.82 21.69
C HIS A 42 -1.41 -14.64 21.47
N ALA A 43 -1.23 -13.89 20.38
CA ALA A 43 -2.11 -12.79 20.03
C ALA A 43 -3.57 -13.22 19.82
N ALA A 44 -3.80 -14.34 19.13
CA ALA A 44 -5.13 -14.91 18.93
C ALA A 44 -5.76 -15.35 20.25
N SER A 45 -4.98 -15.98 21.13
CA SER A 45 -5.42 -16.38 22.48
C SER A 45 -5.85 -15.18 23.33
N CYS A 46 -5.08 -14.08 23.29
CA CYS A 46 -5.45 -12.83 23.98
C CYS A 46 -6.77 -12.23 23.46
N LEU A 47 -7.09 -12.45 22.19
CA LEU A 47 -8.31 -11.96 21.54
C LEU A 47 -9.46 -12.99 21.58
N GLY A 48 -9.24 -14.18 22.15
CA GLY A 48 -10.24 -15.26 22.18
C GLY A 48 -10.51 -15.90 20.81
N ILE A 49 -9.58 -15.79 19.87
CA ILE A 49 -9.69 -16.34 18.51
C ILE A 49 -9.08 -17.75 18.51
N ALA A 50 -9.84 -18.74 18.03
CA ALA A 50 -9.44 -20.14 18.05
C ALA A 50 -8.31 -20.46 17.06
N ASN A 51 -8.37 -19.91 15.84
CA ASN A 51 -7.34 -20.12 14.82
C ASN A 51 -6.50 -18.85 14.63
N PRO A 52 -5.17 -18.90 14.78
CA PRO A 52 -4.31 -17.72 14.59
C PRO A 52 -4.37 -17.17 13.17
N GLU A 53 -4.70 -18.01 12.19
CA GLU A 53 -4.90 -17.62 10.79
C GLU A 53 -6.05 -16.61 10.63
N ASP A 54 -7.11 -16.75 11.43
CA ASP A 54 -8.27 -15.85 11.43
C ASP A 54 -7.90 -14.43 11.93
N LEU A 55 -6.76 -14.28 12.62
CA LEU A 55 -6.19 -13.00 13.01
C LEU A 55 -5.11 -12.52 12.03
N TYR A 56 -4.25 -13.45 11.59
CA TYR A 56 -3.13 -13.17 10.70
C TYR A 56 -3.57 -12.60 9.36
N PHE A 57 -4.46 -13.28 8.64
CA PHE A 57 -4.85 -12.87 7.28
C PHE A 57 -5.48 -11.47 7.26
N PRO A 58 -6.46 -11.14 8.13
CA PRO A 58 -7.00 -9.78 8.18
C PRO A 58 -5.96 -8.75 8.58
N THR A 59 -5.07 -9.07 9.52
CA THR A 59 -4.01 -8.14 9.95
C THR A 59 -3.09 -7.81 8.78
N MET A 60 -2.66 -8.81 8.01
CA MET A 60 -1.80 -8.57 6.85
C MET A 60 -2.53 -7.81 5.74
N TRP A 61 -3.81 -8.07 5.48
CA TRP A 61 -4.60 -7.27 4.54
C TRP A 61 -4.71 -5.80 4.96
N VAL A 62 -4.87 -5.53 6.26
CA VAL A 62 -4.88 -4.16 6.79
C VAL A 62 -3.52 -3.50 6.59
N ILE A 63 -2.42 -4.21 6.87
CA ILE A 63 -1.06 -3.72 6.64
C ILE A 63 -0.84 -3.39 5.17
N ASP A 64 -1.22 -4.28 4.24
CA ASP A 64 -1.10 -4.06 2.80
C ASP A 64 -1.89 -2.83 2.34
N LEU A 65 -3.12 -2.68 2.83
CA LEU A 65 -3.97 -1.54 2.51
C LEU A 65 -3.37 -0.22 3.01
N ILE A 66 -2.82 -0.22 4.23
CA ILE A 66 -2.13 0.95 4.79
C ILE A 66 -0.89 1.28 3.95
N ALA A 67 -0.04 0.29 3.67
CA ALA A 67 1.17 0.46 2.89
C ALA A 67 0.89 1.00 1.48
N ALA A 68 -0.08 0.40 0.78
CA ALA A 68 -0.52 0.85 -0.54
C ALA A 68 -1.06 2.28 -0.50
N THR A 69 -1.83 2.63 0.54
CA THR A 69 -2.37 3.99 0.73
C THR A 69 -1.27 5.02 0.98
N VAL A 70 -0.29 4.68 1.82
CA VAL A 70 0.85 5.57 2.10
C VAL A 70 1.69 5.76 0.84
N ALA A 71 2.07 4.68 0.16
CA ALA A 71 2.82 4.72 -1.09
C ALA A 71 2.10 5.56 -2.15
N TYR A 72 0.79 5.33 -2.33
CA TYR A 72 -0.05 6.09 -3.25
C TYR A 72 0.00 7.58 -2.94
N ARG A 73 -0.20 7.96 -1.67
CA ARG A 73 -0.19 9.37 -1.25
C ARG A 73 1.18 10.02 -1.47
N VAL A 74 2.27 9.30 -1.20
CA VAL A 74 3.64 9.80 -1.42
C VAL A 74 3.89 10.04 -2.90
N ILE A 75 3.56 9.07 -3.76
CA ILE A 75 3.75 9.16 -5.22
C ILE A 75 2.92 10.32 -5.78
N ILE A 76 1.64 10.42 -5.44
CA ILE A 76 0.78 11.50 -5.93
C ILE A 76 1.29 12.87 -5.45
N LYS A 77 1.70 13.00 -4.19
CA LYS A 77 2.30 14.24 -3.68
C LYS A 77 3.56 14.60 -4.44
N LEU A 78 4.45 13.64 -4.70
CA LEU A 78 5.69 13.87 -5.44
C LEU A 78 5.41 14.30 -6.88
N CYS A 79 4.49 13.62 -7.57
CA CYS A 79 4.08 13.97 -8.93
C CYS A 79 3.39 15.35 -9.00
N SER A 80 2.68 15.77 -7.94
CA SER A 80 2.07 17.10 -7.88
C SER A 80 3.06 18.24 -7.64
N LYS A 81 4.27 17.94 -7.17
CA LYS A 81 5.32 18.90 -6.81
C LYS A 81 6.28 19.19 -7.96
N SER A 82 5.94 18.82 -9.20
CA SER A 82 6.80 19.02 -10.36
C SER A 82 7.15 20.51 -10.55
N PRO A 83 8.38 20.82 -11.03
CA PRO A 83 8.91 22.18 -11.01
C PRO A 83 8.02 23.12 -11.81
N THR A 84 7.57 24.20 -11.17
CA THR A 84 6.95 25.34 -11.84
C THR A 84 7.89 25.80 -12.96
N PRO A 85 7.45 25.84 -14.23
CA PRO A 85 8.29 26.36 -15.30
C PRO A 85 8.65 27.81 -14.96
N ALA A 86 9.95 28.12 -15.03
CA ALA A 86 10.51 29.44 -14.69
C ALA A 86 9.71 30.57 -15.38
N PRO A 87 9.59 31.76 -14.75
CA PRO A 87 8.88 32.88 -15.35
C PRO A 87 9.50 33.16 -16.73
N ARG A 88 8.69 33.04 -17.79
CA ARG A 88 9.09 33.52 -19.11
C ARG A 88 9.28 35.03 -18.98
N LEU A 89 10.54 35.49 -19.03
CA LEU A 89 10.85 36.91 -19.17
C LEU A 89 10.05 37.45 -20.36
N PRO A 90 9.43 38.63 -20.24
CA PRO A 90 8.77 39.27 -21.37
C PRO A 90 9.80 39.43 -22.48
N ALA A 91 9.45 38.98 -23.69
CA ALA A 91 10.21 39.31 -24.88
C ALA A 91 10.25 40.84 -24.96
N ASP A 92 11.44 41.39 -25.01
CA ASP A 92 11.65 42.79 -25.33
C ASP A 92 11.30 42.99 -26.80
N ASN A 93 10.39 43.92 -27.06
CA ASN A 93 9.98 44.37 -28.39
C ASN A 93 10.68 45.69 -28.69
#